data_AF-A0AAD9KG17-F1
#
_entry.id   AF-A0AAD9KG17-F1
#
_cell.length_a   1.000
_cell.length_b   1.000
_cell.length_c   1.000
_cell.angle_alpha   90.00
_cell.angle_beta   90.00
_cell.angle_gamma   90.00
#
_symmetry.space_group_name_H-M   'P 1'
#
loop_
_entity.id
_entity.type
_entity.pdbx_description
1 polymer ?
#
loop_
_entity_poly.entity_id
_entity_poly.type
_entity_poly.pdbx_seq_one_letter_code
_entity_poly.pdbx_strand_id
1 'polypeptide(L)'
;MGYVLLQAVAVVSEGLECFGGAGYLEDTGIPHLLRDTQVLPIWEGTTNILSLDALRAISKSQGQCLRAYHEDVTQRVSAMDDNEDLKHSAIFVKQAASDIVSFAEHNMEKLELAAREFSYSLARVYIGMYI
;
A
#
# COMPACT_ATOMS: atom_id res chain seq x y z
N MET A 1 5.31 4.12 0.24
CA MET A 1 5.09 5.57 0.41
C MET A 1 3.81 6.04 -0.29
N GLY A 2 3.69 5.98 -1.62
CA GLY A 2 2.53 6.53 -2.36
C GLY A 2 1.14 6.01 -1.95
N TYR A 3 0.99 4.72 -1.61
CA TYR A 3 -0.28 4.16 -1.12
C TYR A 3 -0.80 4.86 0.15
N VAL A 4 0.07 5.04 1.15
CA VAL A 4 -0.29 5.64 2.44
C VAL A 4 -0.72 7.10 2.28
N LEU A 5 -0.06 7.85 1.40
CA LEU A 5 -0.36 9.28 1.20
C LEU A 5 -1.73 9.49 0.55
N LEU A 6 -2.16 8.57 -0.33
CA LEU A 6 -3.53 8.59 -0.87
C LEU A 6 -4.56 8.11 0.14
N GLN A 7 -4.23 7.16 1.00
CA GLN A 7 -5.10 6.77 2.11
C GLN A 7 -5.29 7.92 3.10
N ALA A 8 -4.26 8.72 3.37
CA ALA A 8 -4.37 9.89 4.23
C ALA A 8 -5.42 10.89 3.72
N VAL A 9 -5.41 11.18 2.41
CA VAL A 9 -6.44 12.06 1.80
C VAL A 9 -7.84 11.49 1.98
N ALA A 10 -8.02 10.19 1.75
CA ALA A 10 -9.31 9.52 1.88
C ALA A 10 -9.83 9.56 3.33
N VAL A 11 -8.97 9.20 4.29
CA VAL A 11 -9.31 9.20 5.73
C VAL A 11 -9.64 10.60 6.23
N VAL A 12 -8.87 11.61 5.81
CA VAL A 12 -9.17 13.00 6.19
C VAL A 12 -10.50 13.45 5.60
N SER A 13 -10.78 13.12 4.33
CA SER A 13 -12.07 13.43 3.70
C SER A 13 -13.26 12.79 4.43
N GLU A 14 -13.14 11.52 4.83
CA GLU A 14 -14.16 10.82 5.62
C GLU A 14 -14.32 11.44 7.02
N GLY A 15 -13.20 11.87 7.62
CA GLY A 15 -13.19 12.64 8.85
C GLY A 15 -13.98 13.95 8.73
N LEU A 16 -13.80 14.71 7.63
CA LEU A 16 -14.58 15.93 7.36
C LEU A 16 -16.09 15.63 7.30
N GLU A 17 -16.46 14.56 6.60
CA GLU A 17 -17.87 14.14 6.44
C GLU A 17 -18.53 13.84 7.80
N CYS A 18 -17.78 13.25 8.74
CA CYS A 18 -18.27 12.94 10.09
C CYS A 18 -18.71 14.20 10.88
N PHE A 19 -18.19 15.39 10.55
CA PHE A 19 -18.61 16.66 11.15
C PHE A 19 -19.77 17.34 10.39
N GLY A 20 -20.26 16.73 9.31
CA GLY A 20 -21.32 17.28 8.46
C GLY A 20 -20.97 18.67 7.94
N GLY A 21 -21.94 19.59 7.94
CA GLY A 21 -21.73 20.96 7.45
C GLY A 21 -20.60 21.71 8.15
N ALA A 22 -20.36 21.44 9.44
CA ALA A 22 -19.27 22.06 10.19
C ALA A 22 -17.89 21.65 9.67
N GLY A 23 -17.73 20.40 9.20
CA GLY A 23 -16.49 19.92 8.59
C GLY A 23 -16.07 20.65 7.33
N TYR A 24 -16.99 21.39 6.70
CA TYR A 24 -16.73 22.20 5.51
C TYR A 24 -16.45 23.68 5.84
N LEU A 25 -16.75 24.14 7.05
CA LEU A 25 -16.57 25.53 7.44
C LEU A 25 -15.10 25.80 7.81
N GLU A 26 -14.49 26.78 7.15
CA GLU A 26 -13.06 27.11 7.31
C GLU A 26 -12.69 27.58 8.73
N ASP A 27 -13.64 28.16 9.48
CA ASP A 27 -13.45 28.63 10.85
C ASP A 27 -13.32 27.50 11.89
N THR A 28 -13.72 26.27 11.54
CA THR A 28 -13.46 25.08 12.35
C THR A 28 -12.02 24.59 12.26
N GLY A 29 -11.26 25.04 11.24
CA GLY A 29 -9.91 24.56 10.94
C GLY A 29 -9.84 23.15 10.33
N ILE A 30 -10.94 22.40 10.28
CA ILE A 30 -10.97 21.02 9.76
C ILE A 30 -10.65 20.97 8.25
N PRO A 31 -11.18 21.87 7.39
CA PRO A 31 -10.84 21.87 5.95
C PRO A 31 -9.34 22.05 5.65
N HIS A 32 -8.58 22.69 6.55
CA HIS A 32 -7.14 22.88 6.37
C HIS A 32 -6.40 21.54 6.31
N LEU A 33 -6.83 20.55 7.12
CA LEU A 33 -6.24 19.22 7.12
C LEU A 33 -6.35 18.56 5.75
N LEU A 34 -7.51 18.68 5.09
CA LEU A 34 -7.70 18.12 3.76
C LEU A 34 -6.79 18.81 2.74
N ARG A 35 -6.69 20.15 2.78
CA ARG A 35 -5.81 20.92 1.89
C ARG A 35 -4.34 20.55 2.08
N ASP A 36 -3.87 20.44 3.31
CA ASP A 36 -2.49 20.09 3.64
C ASP A 36 -2.17 18.64 3.28
N THR A 37 -3.14 17.73 3.38
CA THR A 37 -2.93 16.32 3.03
C THR A 37 -2.83 16.12 1.52
N GLN A 38 -3.46 16.99 0.70
CA GLN A 38 -3.44 16.86 -0.76
C GLN A 38 -2.07 17.06 -1.40
N VAL A 39 -1.16 17.81 -0.77
CA VAL A 39 0.20 17.97 -1.33
C VAL A 39 1.00 16.67 -1.23
N LEU A 40 0.70 15.82 -0.22
CA LEU A 40 1.46 14.60 0.08
C LEU A 40 1.64 13.67 -1.14
N PRO A 41 0.59 13.22 -1.85
CA PRO A 41 0.74 12.34 -3.00
C PRO A 41 1.35 13.01 -4.26
N ILE A 42 1.77 14.28 -4.18
CA ILE A 42 2.25 15.09 -5.32
C ILE A 42 3.74 15.39 -5.21
N TRP A 43 4.20 15.96 -4.09
CA TRP A 43 5.44 16.77 -4.06
C TRP A 43 6.76 15.99 -4.10
N GLU A 44 6.83 14.77 -3.58
CA GLU A 44 8.04 13.92 -3.61
C GLU A 44 7.93 12.80 -4.65
N GLY A 45 7.14 13.04 -5.70
CA GLY A 45 6.83 12.07 -6.73
C GLY A 45 5.39 11.62 -6.64
N THR A 46 4.70 11.70 -7.77
CA THR A 46 3.32 11.26 -7.84
C THR A 46 3.23 9.75 -7.63
N THR A 47 2.07 9.27 -7.18
CA THR A 47 1.86 7.85 -6.92
C THR A 47 2.23 6.96 -8.11
N ASN A 48 1.93 7.38 -9.35
CA ASN A 48 2.29 6.62 -10.55
C ASN A 48 3.80 6.60 -10.76
N ILE A 49 4.49 7.73 -10.58
CA ILE A 49 5.94 7.82 -10.73
C ILE A 49 6.65 6.94 -9.69
N LEU A 50 6.21 6.99 -8.43
CA LEU A 50 6.74 6.13 -7.37
C LEU A 50 6.45 4.64 -7.62
N SER A 51 5.30 4.31 -8.22
CA SER A 51 4.96 2.93 -8.58
C SER A 51 5.86 2.40 -9.70
N LEU A 52 6.13 3.22 -10.71
CA LEU A 52 7.08 2.88 -11.77
C LEU A 52 8.52 2.79 -11.24
N ASP A 53 8.88 3.64 -10.28
CA ASP A 53 10.19 3.55 -9.63
C ASP A 53 10.36 2.25 -8.82
N ALA A 54 9.31 1.80 -8.14
CA ALA A 54 9.31 0.50 -7.47
C ALA A 54 9.52 -0.66 -8.47
N LEU A 55 8.84 -0.64 -9.62
CA LEU A 55 9.07 -1.61 -10.69
C LEU A 55 10.49 -1.54 -11.25
N ARG A 56 11.03 -0.32 -11.42
CA ARG A 56 12.40 -0.09 -11.86
C ARG A 56 13.40 -0.70 -10.89
N ALA A 57 13.18 -0.56 -9.57
CA ALA A 57 14.02 -1.18 -8.55
C ALA A 57 13.97 -2.72 -8.60
N ILE A 58 12.78 -3.29 -8.78
CA ILE A 58 12.59 -4.74 -8.95
C ILE A 58 13.34 -5.24 -10.18
N SER A 59 13.17 -4.59 -11.33
CA SER A 59 13.85 -4.93 -12.58
C SER A 59 15.37 -4.84 -12.45
N LYS A 60 15.89 -3.75 -11.87
CA LYS A 60 17.33 -3.55 -11.63
C LYS A 60 17.94 -4.64 -10.73
N SER A 61 17.16 -5.13 -9.76
CA SER A 61 17.58 -6.22 -8.88
C SER A 61 17.41 -7.62 -9.49
N GLN A 62 16.94 -7.74 -10.74
CA GLN A 62 16.57 -9.03 -11.35
C GLN A 62 15.60 -9.83 -10.46
N GLY A 63 14.63 -9.13 -9.87
CA GLY A 63 13.63 -9.71 -8.97
C GLY A 63 14.15 -10.14 -7.59
N GLN A 64 15.43 -9.91 -7.27
CA GLN A 64 15.98 -10.28 -5.95
C GLN A 64 15.29 -9.54 -4.81
N CYS A 65 14.98 -8.25 -4.97
CA CYS A 65 14.30 -7.50 -3.90
C CYS A 65 12.85 -7.98 -3.68
N LEU A 66 12.16 -8.42 -4.73
CA LEU A 66 10.81 -8.96 -4.63
C LEU A 66 10.80 -10.33 -3.93
N ARG A 67 11.81 -11.17 -4.19
CA ARG A 67 12.02 -12.44 -3.48
C ARG A 67 12.33 -12.20 -2.00
N ALA A 68 13.22 -11.26 -1.69
CA ALA A 68 13.52 -10.89 -0.31
C ALA A 68 12.28 -10.36 0.44
N TYR A 69 11.45 -9.56 -0.24
CA TYR A 69 10.16 -9.11 0.29
C TYR A 69 9.24 -10.29 0.62
N HIS A 70 9.07 -11.24 -0.29
CA HIS A 70 8.23 -12.43 -0.08
C HIS A 70 8.73 -13.30 1.07
N GLU A 71 10.05 -13.48 1.19
CA GLU A 71 10.66 -14.23 2.28
C GLU A 71 10.41 -13.55 3.64
N ASP A 72 10.60 -12.23 3.75
CA ASP A 72 10.34 -11.46 4.98
C ASP A 72 8.86 -11.56 5.41
N VAL A 73 7.93 -11.43 4.45
CA VAL A 73 6.49 -11.60 4.69
C VAL A 73 6.20 -13.01 5.21
N THR A 74 6.69 -14.03 4.50
CA THR A 74 6.41 -15.43 4.84
C THR A 74 6.97 -15.80 6.22
N GLN A 75 8.19 -15.35 6.54
CA GLN A 75 8.83 -15.62 7.82
C GLN A 75 8.04 -15.02 8.98
N ARG A 76 7.65 -13.74 8.87
CA ARG A 76 6.94 -13.04 9.94
C ARG A 76 5.54 -13.58 10.16
N VAL A 77 4.82 -13.90 9.09
CA VAL A 77 3.47 -14.48 9.20
C VAL A 77 3.53 -15.90 9.76
N SER A 78 4.56 -16.69 9.43
CA SER A 78 4.73 -18.03 10.00
C SER A 78 5.03 -18.01 11.50
N ALA A 79 5.65 -16.95 12.02
CA ALA A 79 5.84 -16.78 13.46
C ALA A 79 4.52 -16.53 14.22
N MET A 80 3.42 -16.24 13.51
CA MET A 80 2.10 -15.99 14.07
C MET A 80 1.17 -17.21 13.95
N ASP A 81 1.63 -18.33 13.37
CA ASP A 81 0.81 -19.53 13.11
C ASP A 81 0.28 -20.19 14.40
N ASP A 82 0.92 -19.95 15.54
CA ASP A 82 0.53 -20.47 16.85
C ASP A 82 -0.65 -19.73 17.49
N ASN A 83 -1.04 -18.57 16.95
CA ASN A 83 -2.19 -17.80 17.45
C ASN A 83 -3.46 -18.17 16.67
N GLU A 84 -4.40 -18.86 17.32
CA GLU A 84 -5.65 -19.30 16.69
C GLU A 84 -6.48 -18.14 16.11
N ASP A 85 -6.46 -16.96 16.73
CA ASP A 85 -7.22 -15.79 16.28
C ASP A 85 -6.65 -15.19 14.98
N LEU A 86 -5.32 -15.30 14.78
CA LEU A 86 -4.63 -14.72 13.62
C LEU A 86 -4.48 -15.70 12.46
N LYS A 87 -4.76 -16.99 12.68
CA LYS A 87 -4.53 -18.06 11.70
C LYS A 87 -5.22 -17.80 10.36
N HIS A 88 -6.44 -17.28 10.39
CA HIS A 88 -7.18 -16.95 9.17
C HIS A 88 -6.48 -15.82 8.41
N SER A 89 -6.23 -14.68 9.05
CA SER A 89 -5.54 -13.52 8.46
C SER A 89 -4.15 -13.89 7.93
N ALA A 90 -3.40 -14.72 8.67
CA ALA A 90 -2.09 -15.23 8.28
C ALA A 90 -2.13 -16.00 6.94
N ILE A 91 -3.13 -16.85 6.75
CA ILE A 91 -3.33 -17.58 5.48
C ILE A 91 -3.60 -16.60 4.33
N PHE A 92 -4.45 -15.59 4.54
CA PHE A 92 -4.76 -14.60 3.51
C PHE A 92 -3.53 -13.77 3.10
N VAL A 93 -2.73 -13.32 4.08
CA VAL A 93 -1.51 -12.55 3.81
C VAL A 93 -0.48 -13.41 3.06
N LYS A 94 -0.27 -14.67 3.48
CA LYS A 94 0.61 -15.63 2.78
C LYS A 94 0.17 -15.86 1.33
N GLN A 95 -1.12 -16.11 1.12
CA GLN A 95 -1.66 -16.34 -0.22
C GLN A 95 -1.50 -15.09 -1.10
N ALA A 96 -1.87 -13.91 -0.59
CA ALA A 96 -1.75 -12.66 -1.33
C ALA A 96 -0.28 -12.34 -1.67
N ALA A 97 0.67 -12.63 -0.78
CA ALA A 97 2.09 -12.48 -1.06
C ALA A 97 2.55 -13.37 -2.22
N SER A 98 2.15 -14.65 -2.21
CA SER A 98 2.45 -15.60 -3.28
C SER A 98 1.83 -15.19 -4.62
N ASP A 99 0.59 -14.71 -4.61
CA ASP A 99 -0.13 -14.29 -5.81
C ASP A 99 0.54 -13.08 -6.47
N ILE A 100 1.03 -12.12 -5.68
CA ILE A 100 1.73 -10.93 -6.19
C ILE A 100 3.06 -11.33 -6.87
N VAL A 101 3.82 -12.23 -6.25
CA VAL A 101 5.08 -12.71 -6.83
C VAL A 101 4.82 -13.46 -8.13
N SER A 102 3.86 -14.41 -8.12
CA SER A 102 3.46 -15.16 -9.30
C SER A 102 2.98 -14.24 -10.42
N PHE A 103 2.18 -13.21 -10.10
CA PHE A 103 1.75 -12.22 -11.07
C PHE A 103 2.93 -11.50 -11.73
N ALA A 104 3.92 -11.07 -10.94
CA ALA A 104 5.09 -10.36 -11.44
C ALA A 104 5.96 -11.25 -12.36
N GLU A 105 6.12 -12.53 -12.02
CA GLU A 105 6.91 -13.48 -12.81
C GLU A 105 6.26 -13.80 -14.16
N HIS A 106 4.93 -13.92 -14.21
CA HIS A 106 4.20 -14.34 -15.41
C HIS A 106 3.73 -13.18 -16.31
N ASN A 107 3.73 -11.93 -15.82
CA ASN A 107 3.13 -10.79 -16.54
C ASN A 107 4.07 -9.58 -16.65
N MET A 108 5.36 -9.83 -16.89
CA MET A 108 6.39 -8.78 -16.93
C MET A 108 6.09 -7.63 -17.90
N GLU A 109 5.51 -7.95 -19.07
CA GLU A 109 5.12 -6.94 -20.07
C GLU A 109 3.92 -6.08 -19.66
N LYS A 110 3.05 -6.59 -18.77
CA LYS A 110 1.85 -5.88 -18.30
C LYS A 110 2.06 -5.18 -16.95
N LEU A 111 3.19 -5.42 -16.29
CA LEU A 111 3.49 -4.86 -14.98
C LEU A 111 3.52 -3.33 -15.00
N GLU A 112 4.02 -2.70 -16.06
CA GLU A 112 4.03 -1.24 -16.18
C GLU A 112 2.62 -0.64 -16.23
N LEU A 113 1.68 -1.30 -16.93
CA LEU A 113 0.27 -0.89 -16.98
C LEU A 113 -0.41 -1.06 -15.62
N ALA A 114 -0.03 -2.10 -14.87
CA ALA A 114 -0.56 -2.40 -13.55
C ALA A 114 0.28 -1.82 -12.41
N ALA A 115 1.26 -0.95 -12.67
CA ALA A 115 2.29 -0.57 -11.72
C ALA A 115 1.73 -0.06 -10.39
N ARG A 116 0.67 0.76 -10.48
CA ARG A 116 -0.02 1.33 -9.33
C ARG A 116 -0.70 0.25 -8.48
N GLU A 117 -1.51 -0.59 -9.10
CA GLU A 117 -2.24 -1.66 -8.40
C GLU A 117 -1.29 -2.72 -7.82
N PHE A 118 -0.20 -3.02 -8.54
CA PHE A 118 0.87 -3.88 -8.05
C PHE A 118 1.53 -3.28 -6.80
N SER A 119 1.91 -2.01 -6.85
CA SER A 119 2.53 -1.31 -5.71
C SER A 119 1.58 -1.22 -4.51
N TYR A 120 0.28 -1.06 -4.74
CA TYR A 120 -0.72 -1.07 -3.68
C TYR A 120 -0.88 -2.45 -3.06
N SER A 121 -0.83 -3.50 -3.86
CA SER A 121 -0.94 -4.88 -3.38
C SER A 121 0.25 -5.23 -2.50
N LEU A 122 1.47 -4.82 -2.89
CA LEU A 122 2.65 -4.91 -2.02
C LEU A 122 2.44 -4.15 -0.70
N ALA A 123 1.96 -2.91 -0.76
CA ALA A 123 1.73 -2.12 0.46
C ALA A 123 0.69 -2.75 1.39
N ARG A 124 -0.42 -3.28 0.85
CA ARG A 124 -1.47 -3.93 1.65
C ARG A 124 -0.99 -5.20 2.33
N VAL A 125 -0.26 -6.05 1.60
CA VAL A 125 0.33 -7.27 2.18
C VAL A 125 1.31 -6.89 3.29
N TYR A 126 2.15 -5.89 3.06
CA TYR A 126 3.10 -5.43 4.07
C TYR A 126 2.42 -4.87 5.32
N ILE A 127 1.35 -4.08 5.16
CA ILE A 127 0.57 -3.54 6.30
C ILE A 127 -0.15 -4.68 7.04
N GLY A 128 -0.70 -5.65 6.31
CA GLY A 128 -1.38 -6.81 6.89
C GLY A 128 -0.48 -7.72 7.73
N MET A 129 0.85 -7.55 7.68
CA MET A 129 1.78 -8.24 8.58
C MET A 129 1.80 -7.64 10.00
N TYR A 130 1.29 -6.42 10.19
CA TYR A 130 1.34 -5.69 11.46
C TYR A 130 0.00 -5.61 12.19
N ILE A 131 -1.04 -6.25 11.66
CA ILE A 131 -2.41 -6.28 12.19
C ILE A 131 -2.75 -7.72 12.52
#